data_AF-A0A9E2MWF4-F1
#
_entry.id   AF-A0A9E2MWF4-F1
#
_cell.length_a   1.000
_cell.length_b   1.000
_cell.length_c   1.000
_cell.angle_alpha   90.00
_cell.angle_beta   90.00
_cell.angle_gamma   90.00
#
_symmetry.space_group_name_H-M   'P 1'
#
loop_
_entity.id
_entity.type
_entity.pdbx_description
1 polymer ?
#
loop_
_entity_poly.entity_id
_entity_poly.type
_entity_poly.pdbx_seq_one_letter_code
_entity_poly.pdbx_strand_id
1 'polypeptide(L)'
;MKRILITGGAGFLGSHLCERLLAEGHNVLCLDNFFTGSRANIRHLLDNPNCECIRHDIINPIKTIKTSVMGAINTLGLAKRVKARILQASTSEVYGDP
;
A
#
# COMPACT_ATOMS: atom_id res chain seq x y z
N MET A 1 -19.00 -4.61 -1.48
CA MET A 1 -17.73 -5.23 -1.93
C MET A 1 -16.99 -4.28 -2.86
N LYS A 2 -15.66 -4.13 -2.73
CA LYS A 2 -14.79 -3.25 -3.55
C LYS A 2 -13.46 -3.96 -3.75
N ARG A 3 -12.76 -3.66 -4.85
CA ARG A 3 -11.35 -4.06 -5.05
C ARG A 3 -10.44 -2.88 -4.67
N ILE A 4 -9.51 -3.12 -3.76
CA ILE A 4 -8.68 -2.09 -3.13
C ILE A 4 -7.22 -2.48 -3.27
N LEU A 5 -6.42 -1.59 -3.86
CA LEU A 5 -4.97 -1.73 -3.94
C LEU A 5 -4.33 -1.02 -2.74
N ILE A 6 -3.44 -1.71 -2.05
CA ILE A 6 -2.65 -1.15 -0.94
C ILE A 6 -1.18 -1.25 -1.30
N THR A 7 -0.55 -0.10 -1.51
CA THR A 7 0.89 0.01 -1.74
C THR A 7 1.61 0.05 -0.40
N GLY A 8 2.72 -0.69 -0.26
CA GLY A 8 3.35 -0.89 1.05
C GLY A 8 2.49 -1.75 1.99
N GLY A 9 1.68 -2.66 1.43
CA GLY A 9 0.70 -3.45 2.18
C GLY A 9 1.29 -4.40 3.21
N ALA A 10 2.59 -4.70 3.17
CA ALA A 10 3.29 -5.49 4.17
C ALA A 10 4.04 -4.64 5.22
N GLY A 11 3.92 -3.30 5.15
CA GLY A 11 4.38 -2.38 6.18
C GLY A 11 3.49 -2.38 7.44
N PHE A 12 3.85 -1.57 8.43
CA PHE A 12 3.11 -1.47 9.70
C PHE A 12 1.64 -1.08 9.47
N LEU A 13 1.36 0.10 8.93
CA LEU A 13 -0.01 0.54 8.67
C LEU A 13 -0.70 -0.29 7.58
N GLY A 14 0.04 -0.66 6.53
CA GLY A 14 -0.49 -1.40 5.38
C GLY A 14 -1.08 -2.76 5.74
N SER A 15 -0.41 -3.51 6.63
CA SER A 15 -0.85 -4.86 7.03
C SER A 15 -2.15 -4.83 7.85
N HIS A 16 -2.25 -3.91 8.81
CA HIS A 16 -3.47 -3.70 9.60
C HIS A 16 -4.63 -3.22 8.71
N LEU A 17 -4.35 -2.38 7.71
CA LEU A 17 -5.35 -1.95 6.74
C LEU A 17 -5.82 -3.11 5.85
N CYS A 18 -4.90 -3.98 5.42
CA CYS A 18 -5.26 -5.21 4.69
C CYS A 18 -6.22 -6.06 5.52
N GLU A 19 -5.86 -6.36 6.77
CA GLU A 19 -6.67 -7.17 7.69
C GLU A 19 -8.07 -6.57 7.88
N ARG A 20 -8.14 -5.27 8.20
CA ARG A 20 -9.41 -4.58 8.43
C ARG A 20 -10.32 -4.64 7.20
N LEU A 21 -9.80 -4.36 6.01
CA LEU A 21 -10.59 -4.33 4.77
C LEU A 21 -11.03 -5.73 4.34
N LEU A 22 -10.20 -6.76 4.56
CA LEU A 22 -10.59 -8.15 4.34
C LEU A 22 -11.72 -8.55 5.30
N ALA A 23 -11.65 -8.15 6.57
CA ALA A 23 -12.72 -8.39 7.55
C ALA A 23 -14.05 -7.68 7.19
N GLU A 24 -14.00 -6.59 6.42
CA GLU A 24 -15.19 -5.93 5.85
C GLU A 24 -15.73 -6.61 4.58
N GLY A 25 -15.09 -7.69 4.11
CA GLY A 25 -15.48 -8.41 2.90
C GLY A 25 -15.05 -7.71 1.60
N HIS A 26 -13.99 -6.88 1.64
CA HIS A 26 -13.39 -6.30 0.44
C HIS A 26 -12.33 -7.22 -0.17
N ASN A 27 -12.11 -7.08 -1.48
CA ASN A 27 -11.00 -7.72 -2.17
C ASN A 27 -9.77 -6.82 -2.06
N VAL A 28 -8.72 -7.31 -1.43
CA VAL A 28 -7.50 -6.56 -1.16
C VAL A 28 -6.37 -7.08 -2.03
N LEU A 29 -5.80 -6.18 -2.81
CA LEU A 29 -4.55 -6.38 -3.54
C LEU A 29 -3.41 -5.70 -2.78
N CYS A 30 -2.59 -6.48 -2.09
CA CYS A 30 -1.40 -6.03 -1.39
C CYS A 30 -0.22 -5.95 -2.36
N LEU A 31 0.32 -4.75 -2.56
CA LEU A 31 1.49 -4.51 -3.40
C LEU A 31 2.66 -4.06 -2.52
N ASP A 32 3.73 -4.85 -2.47
CA ASP A 32 4.89 -4.54 -1.64
C ASP A 32 6.19 -5.11 -2.25
N ASN A 33 7.30 -4.43 -2.05
CA ASN A 33 8.63 -4.91 -2.45
C ASN A 33 9.43 -5.53 -1.28
N PHE A 34 8.91 -5.43 -0.06
CA PHE A 34 9.48 -5.83 1.22
C PHE A 34 10.78 -5.09 1.56
N PHE A 35 10.91 -3.84 1.15
CA PHE A 35 12.09 -3.03 1.44
C PHE A 35 12.20 -2.64 2.92
N THR A 36 11.10 -2.14 3.51
CA THR A 36 10.96 -1.89 4.96
C THR A 36 9.92 -2.79 5.62
N GLY A 37 8.96 -3.31 4.84
CA GLY A 37 7.93 -4.24 5.32
C GLY A 37 8.40 -5.70 5.34
N SER A 38 7.64 -6.57 6.02
CA SER A 38 7.95 -8.00 6.14
C SER A 38 6.79 -8.87 5.67
N ARG A 39 7.09 -9.94 4.93
CA ARG A 39 6.10 -10.97 4.56
C ARG A 39 5.39 -11.57 5.77
N ALA A 40 6.04 -11.61 6.93
CA ALA A 40 5.43 -12.10 8.16
C ALA A 40 4.17 -11.31 8.55
N ASN A 41 4.14 -10.01 8.25
CA ASN A 41 3.03 -9.12 8.61
C ASN A 41 1.72 -9.45 7.87
N ILE A 42 1.80 -10.10 6.71
CA ILE A 42 0.62 -10.43 5.89
C ILE A 42 0.42 -11.92 5.70
N ARG A 43 1.33 -12.76 6.23
CA ARG A 43 1.33 -14.21 5.97
C ARG A 43 0.00 -14.87 6.33
N HIS A 44 -0.60 -14.46 7.44
CA HIS A 44 -1.89 -14.95 7.92
C HIS A 44 -3.09 -14.49 7.07
N LEU A 45 -2.91 -13.47 6.22
CA LEU A 45 -3.94 -12.97 5.31
C LEU A 45 -3.91 -13.66 3.95
N LEU A 46 -2.79 -14.29 3.58
CA LEU A 46 -2.60 -14.88 2.25
C LEU A 46 -3.49 -16.10 1.99
N ASP A 47 -3.97 -16.76 3.05
CA ASP A 47 -4.91 -17.88 2.94
C ASP A 47 -6.37 -17.41 2.70
N ASN A 48 -6.63 -16.10 2.80
CA ASN A 48 -7.94 -15.52 2.52
C ASN A 48 -8.16 -15.43 1.00
N PRO A 49 -9.25 -15.97 0.44
CA PRO A 49 -9.50 -15.95 -1.01
C PRO A 49 -9.69 -14.54 -1.58
N ASN A 50 -9.99 -13.55 -0.74
CA ASN A 50 -10.14 -12.16 -1.13
C ASN A 50 -8.82 -11.37 -1.01
N CYS A 51 -7.72 -12.02 -0.62
CA CYS A 51 -6.39 -11.42 -0.52
C CYS A 51 -5.50 -11.90 -1.67
N GLU A 52 -4.94 -10.94 -2.40
CA GLU A 52 -3.93 -11.17 -3.42
C GLU A 52 -2.68 -10.36 -3.05
N CYS A 53 -1.50 -10.98 -3.03
CA CYS A 53 -0.24 -10.28 -2.78
C CYS A 53 0.67 -10.34 -4.01
N ILE A 54 0.97 -9.17 -4.55
CA ILE A 54 1.93 -9.01 -5.64
C ILE A 54 3.21 -8.44 -5.05
N ARG A 55 4.31 -9.19 -5.19
CA ARG A 55 5.63 -8.65 -4.94
C ARG A 55 6.04 -7.80 -6.14
N HIS A 56 6.02 -6.49 -5.98
CA HIS A 56 6.46 -5.59 -7.03
C HIS A 56 6.97 -4.29 -6.44
N ASP A 57 8.04 -3.78 -7.02
CA ASP A 57 8.48 -2.42 -6.78
C ASP A 57 7.71 -1.50 -7.72
N ILE A 58 7.07 -0.48 -7.17
CA ILE A 58 6.23 0.40 -7.98
C ILE A 58 7.09 1.19 -8.98
N ILE A 59 8.40 1.39 -8.75
CA ILE A 59 9.26 2.19 -9.67
C ILE A 59 10.78 1.83 -9.69
N ASN A 60 11.31 0.95 -8.82
CA ASN A 60 12.75 0.64 -8.63
C ASN A 60 13.49 1.70 -7.75
N PRO A 61 14.28 1.30 -6.73
CA PRO A 61 14.50 2.12 -5.53
C PRO A 61 15.67 3.12 -5.65
N ILE A 62 15.40 4.40 -5.40
CA ILE A 62 16.40 5.42 -5.07
C ILE A 62 15.82 6.25 -3.93
N LYS A 63 16.47 6.25 -2.75
CA LYS A 63 16.33 7.16 -1.59
C LYS A 63 14.88 7.50 -1.15
N THR A 64 14.57 7.37 0.13
CA THR A 64 13.21 7.56 0.73
C THR A 64 12.40 8.70 0.13
N ILE A 65 12.98 9.90 -0.02
CA ILE A 65 12.31 11.06 -0.61
C ILE A 65 11.84 10.80 -2.05
N LYS A 66 12.70 10.26 -2.91
CA LYS A 66 12.35 10.00 -4.31
C LYS A 66 11.32 8.87 -4.43
N THR A 67 11.37 7.86 -3.56
CA THR A 67 10.38 6.79 -3.54
C THR A 67 9.00 7.30 -3.11
N SER A 68 8.92 8.08 -2.03
CA SER A 68 7.66 8.66 -1.55
C SER A 68 7.04 9.62 -2.57
N VAL A 69 7.83 10.47 -3.22
CA VAL A 69 7.32 11.45 -4.19
C VAL A 69 6.92 10.78 -5.50
N MET A 70 7.80 10.01 -6.12
CA MET A 70 7.50 9.38 -7.41
C MET A 70 6.40 8.33 -7.28
N GLY A 71 6.40 7.55 -6.18
CA GLY A 71 5.36 6.58 -5.87
C GLY A 71 3.98 7.22 -5.76
N ALA A 72 3.90 8.34 -5.03
CA ALA A 72 2.67 9.13 -4.92
C ALA A 72 2.20 9.66 -6.29
N ILE A 73 3.09 10.29 -7.06
CA ILE A 73 2.76 10.84 -8.39
C ILE A 73 2.23 9.75 -9.33
N ASN A 74 2.88 8.59 -9.38
CA ASN A 74 2.45 7.49 -10.24
C ASN A 74 1.09 6.93 -9.81
N THR A 75 0.87 6.78 -8.51
CA THR A 75 -0.41 6.28 -7.97
C THR A 75 -1.54 7.29 -8.22
N LEU A 76 -1.27 8.59 -8.05
CA LEU A 76 -2.21 9.66 -8.37
C LEU A 76 -2.53 9.71 -9.87
N GLY A 77 -1.52 9.57 -10.73
CA GLY A 77 -1.69 9.50 -12.17
C GLY A 77 -2.55 8.32 -12.60
N LEU A 78 -2.31 7.13 -12.02
CA LEU A 78 -3.13 5.95 -12.26
C LEU A 78 -4.56 6.16 -11.77
N ALA A 79 -4.74 6.64 -10.53
CA ALA A 79 -6.05 6.90 -9.95
C ALA A 79 -6.88 7.88 -10.80
N LYS A 80 -6.25 8.95 -11.32
CA LYS A 80 -6.89 9.89 -12.26
C LYS A 80 -7.32 9.21 -13.56
N ARG A 81 -6.47 8.34 -14.14
CA ARG A 81 -6.77 7.60 -15.37
C ARG A 81 -7.93 6.63 -15.19
N VAL A 82 -8.00 5.93 -14.06
CA VAL A 82 -9.04 4.91 -13.79
C VAL A 82 -10.23 5.46 -12.98
N LYS A 83 -10.24 6.77 -12.67
CA LYS A 83 -11.23 7.43 -11.80
C LYS A 83 -11.39 6.77 -10.43
N ALA A 84 -10.29 6.25 -9.86
CA ALA A 84 -10.28 5.67 -8.53
C ALA A 84 -10.16 6.76 -7.45
N ARG A 85 -10.71 6.46 -6.26
CA ARG A 85 -10.44 7.23 -5.05
C ARG A 85 -9.11 6.80 -4.47
N ILE A 86 -8.32 7.75 -3.98
CA ILE A 86 -7.04 7.52 -3.34
C ILE A 86 -7.08 8.02 -1.91
N LEU A 87 -6.43 7.28 -1.01
CA LEU A 87 -6.07 7.74 0.32
C LEU A 87 -4.54 7.73 0.38
N GLN A 88 -3.94 8.87 0.69
CA GLN A 88 -2.50 8.98 0.88
C GLN A 88 -2.25 9.23 2.36
N ALA A 89 -1.63 8.25 3.04
CA ALA A 89 -1.13 8.46 4.38
C ALA A 89 0.15 9.33 4.31
N SER A 90 0.24 10.34 5.17
CA SER A 90 1.38 11.25 5.27
C SER A 90 2.05 11.12 6.64
N THR A 91 3.07 11.93 6.90
CA THR A 91 3.76 12.04 8.19
C THR A 91 3.58 13.43 8.79
N SER A 92 3.58 13.55 10.12
CA SER A 92 3.57 14.85 10.82
C SER A 92 4.84 15.68 10.57
N GLU A 93 5.93 15.05 10.12
CA GLU A 93 7.19 15.71 9.73
C GLU A 93 6.99 16.81 8.67
N VAL A 94 5.86 16.81 7.94
CA VAL A 94 5.53 17.89 6.98
C VAL A 94 5.39 19.26 7.64
N TYR A 95 5.17 19.30 8.96
CA TYR A 95 5.05 20.52 9.73
C TYR A 95 6.39 21.02 10.31
N GLY A 96 7.48 20.23 10.17
CA GLY A 96 8.78 20.49 10.82
C GLY A 96 8.87 19.94 12.25
N ASP A 97 10.04 20.09 12.90
CA ASP A 97 10.17 19.88 14.35
C ASP A 97 9.15 20.80 15.08
N PRO A 98 8.51 20.34 16.17
CA PRO A 98 7.45 21.09 16.85
C PRO A 98 7.91 22.45 17.40
#